data_AF-A0A067Z4Y2-F1
#
_entry.id   AF-A0A067Z4Y2-F1
#
_cell.length_a   1.000
_cell.length_b   1.000
_cell.length_c   1.000
_cell.angle_alpha   90.00
_cell.angle_beta   90.00
_cell.angle_gamma   90.00
#
_symmetry.space_group_name_H-M   'P 1'
#
loop_
_entity.id
_entity.type
_entity.pdbx_description
1 polymer ?
#
loop_
_entity_poly.entity_id
_entity_poly.type
_entity_poly.pdbx_seq_one_letter_code
_entity_poly.pdbx_strand_id
1 'polypeptide(L)'
;MSLKTNREMPVHGADGIHAKFCQESGKIFLYWGESKLYSNITAAISSAVDSISESLDPEKMQHEIDLVQRNIDFSGLNGSAREAFLRYLDPFDESYNDRDDITTCLIGFDFKAFAAITPADATKAEEKFIILAQKELKEIAPKLAQKLHEAGLGGRPIEIFFFPVPSVQEFRDLFQAKIGWKK
;
A
#
# COMPACT_ATOMS: atom_id res chain seq x y z
N MET A 1 25.14 -0.76 11.89
CA MET A 1 24.89 -1.40 10.59
C MET A 1 24.40 -2.83 10.82
N SER A 2 23.13 -3.12 10.56
CA SER A 2 22.64 -4.51 10.40
C SER A 2 22.33 -4.75 8.92
N LEU A 3 23.24 -4.31 8.05
CA LEU A 3 23.16 -4.52 6.62
C LEU A 3 23.51 -5.98 6.32
N LYS A 4 22.49 -6.71 5.90
CA LYS A 4 22.39 -8.07 5.33
C LYS A 4 23.68 -8.85 5.06
N THR A 5 23.68 -10.12 5.46
CA THR A 5 24.60 -11.17 4.98
C THR A 5 24.08 -11.96 3.76
N ASN A 6 22.79 -11.81 3.37
CA ASN A 6 22.23 -12.53 2.23
C ASN A 6 21.51 -11.59 1.24
N ARG A 7 21.92 -11.64 -0.03
CA ARG A 7 21.36 -10.85 -1.14
C ARG A 7 20.04 -11.41 -1.69
N GLU A 8 19.71 -12.65 -1.39
CA GLU A 8 18.53 -13.35 -1.94
C GLU A 8 17.29 -13.28 -1.04
N MET A 9 17.38 -12.63 0.13
CA MET A 9 16.24 -12.45 1.03
C MET A 9 15.67 -11.04 0.85
N PRO A 10 14.46 -10.89 0.25
CA PRO A 10 13.67 -9.68 0.41
C PRO A 10 13.53 -9.37 1.90
N VAL A 11 13.51 -8.09 2.27
CA VAL A 11 13.21 -7.72 3.65
C VAL A 11 11.80 -8.22 3.95
N HIS A 12 11.61 -8.99 5.02
CA HIS A 12 10.29 -9.25 5.56
C HIS A 12 9.88 -8.00 6.32
N GLY A 13 9.18 -7.11 5.64
CA GLY A 13 8.82 -5.80 6.13
C GLY A 13 7.74 -5.19 5.26
N ALA A 14 7.18 -4.06 5.69
CA ALA A 14 6.19 -3.34 4.89
C ALA A 14 6.81 -3.00 3.52
N ASP A 15 6.05 -3.19 2.43
CA ASP A 15 6.54 -2.94 1.07
C ASP A 15 6.94 -1.46 0.87
N GLY A 16 6.36 -0.55 1.65
CA GLY A 16 6.82 0.83 1.76
C GLY A 16 6.28 1.53 3.00
N ILE A 17 6.99 2.54 3.48
CA ILE A 17 6.52 3.42 4.56
C ILE A 17 6.65 4.85 4.10
N HIS A 18 5.58 5.62 4.26
CA HIS A 18 5.54 7.02 3.87
C HIS A 18 5.02 7.87 5.02
N ALA A 19 5.63 9.03 5.24
CA ALA A 19 5.18 9.96 6.27
C ALA A 19 4.73 11.26 5.63
N LYS A 20 3.57 11.77 6.06
CA LYS A 20 3.00 13.03 5.58
C LYS A 20 2.60 13.88 6.77
N PHE A 21 2.91 15.17 6.72
CA PHE A 21 2.33 16.12 7.66
C PHE A 21 0.94 16.55 7.17
N CYS A 22 -0.08 16.37 8.01
CA CYS A 22 -1.44 16.84 7.75
C CYS A 22 -1.63 18.21 8.40
N GLN A 23 -1.73 19.26 7.58
CA GLN A 23 -1.93 20.62 8.08
C GLN A 23 -3.28 20.82 8.76
N GLU A 24 -4.32 20.08 8.32
CA GLU A 24 -5.69 20.21 8.85
C GLU A 24 -5.82 19.61 10.26
N SER A 25 -5.22 18.43 10.50
CA SER A 25 -5.23 17.81 11.83
C SER A 25 -4.06 18.24 12.71
N GLY A 26 -3.01 18.85 12.13
CA GLY A 26 -1.78 19.17 12.83
C GLY A 26 -0.92 17.95 13.18
N LYS A 27 -1.26 16.76 12.66
CA LYS A 27 -0.64 15.48 12.99
C LYS A 27 0.23 14.94 11.86
N ILE A 28 1.08 13.98 12.20
CA ILE A 28 1.82 13.17 11.24
C ILE A 28 1.02 11.93 10.90
N PHE A 29 0.85 11.68 9.60
CA PHE A 29 0.27 10.45 9.08
C PHE A 29 1.41 9.54 8.66
N LEU A 30 1.41 8.33 9.22
CA LEU A 30 2.34 7.28 8.84
C LEU A 30 1.59 6.24 8.02
N TYR A 31 1.92 6.16 6.74
CA TYR A 31 1.34 5.23 5.79
C TYR A 31 2.16 3.96 5.73
N TRP A 32 1.51 2.86 6.07
CA TRP A 32 2.02 1.49 5.97
C TRP A 32 1.60 0.92 4.63
N GLY A 33 2.54 0.81 3.70
CA GLY A 33 2.32 0.40 2.32
C GLY A 33 2.50 -1.10 2.13
N GLU A 34 1.49 -1.74 1.54
CA GLU A 34 1.50 -3.13 1.12
C GLU A 34 1.11 -3.24 -0.36
N SER A 35 1.60 -4.26 -1.04
CA SER A 35 1.24 -4.57 -2.42
C SER A 35 1.01 -6.06 -2.61
N LYS A 36 -0.16 -6.43 -3.15
CA LYS A 36 -0.53 -7.83 -3.42
C LYS A 36 -0.95 -7.95 -4.88
N LEU A 37 -0.13 -8.64 -5.67
CA LEU A 37 -0.41 -8.93 -7.07
C LEU A 37 -0.78 -10.41 -7.21
N TYR A 38 -2.04 -10.75 -7.43
CA TYR A 38 -2.48 -12.14 -7.61
C TYR A 38 -3.49 -12.23 -8.74
N SER A 39 -3.40 -13.26 -9.58
CA SER A 39 -4.37 -13.48 -10.66
C SER A 39 -5.82 -13.53 -10.14
N ASN A 40 -6.03 -14.16 -8.98
CA ASN A 40 -7.33 -14.20 -8.31
C ASN A 40 -7.47 -13.10 -7.25
N ILE A 41 -8.45 -12.22 -7.43
CA ILE A 41 -8.71 -11.11 -6.51
C ILE A 41 -9.09 -11.55 -5.08
N THR A 42 -9.80 -12.66 -4.92
CA THR A 42 -10.18 -13.17 -3.59
C THR A 42 -8.94 -13.65 -2.83
N ALA A 43 -8.00 -14.28 -3.53
CA ALA A 43 -6.70 -14.65 -2.97
C ALA A 43 -5.86 -13.41 -2.63
N ALA A 44 -5.87 -12.41 -3.52
CA ALA A 44 -5.22 -11.12 -3.29
C ALA A 44 -5.72 -10.45 -2.01
N ILE A 45 -7.04 -10.41 -1.82
CA ILE A 45 -7.69 -9.84 -0.63
C ILE A 45 -7.32 -10.62 0.63
N SER A 46 -7.40 -11.95 0.61
CA SER A 46 -6.98 -12.76 1.77
C SER A 46 -5.53 -12.46 2.14
N SER A 47 -4.62 -12.52 1.18
CA SER A 47 -3.20 -12.24 1.42
C SER A 47 -2.96 -10.81 1.91
N ALA A 48 -3.73 -9.83 1.42
CA ALA A 48 -3.64 -8.44 1.88
C ALA A 48 -4.08 -8.32 3.33
N VAL A 49 -5.24 -8.89 3.69
CA VAL A 49 -5.74 -8.87 5.07
C VAL A 49 -4.76 -9.54 6.02
N ASP A 50 -4.25 -10.72 5.67
CA ASP A 50 -3.27 -11.44 6.50
C ASP A 50 -1.99 -10.61 6.70
N SER A 51 -1.47 -10.00 5.63
CA SER A 51 -0.26 -9.17 5.72
C SER A 51 -0.47 -7.89 6.53
N ILE A 52 -1.64 -7.26 6.41
CA ILE A 52 -1.99 -6.08 7.21
C ILE A 52 -2.12 -6.49 8.68
N SER A 53 -2.82 -7.58 8.99
CA SER A 53 -2.93 -8.07 10.35
C SER A 53 -1.55 -8.37 10.96
N GLU A 54 -0.64 -8.94 10.18
CA GLU A 54 0.72 -9.21 10.59
C GLU A 54 1.57 -7.95 10.79
N SER A 55 1.48 -6.95 9.90
CA SER A 55 2.31 -5.74 9.98
C SER A 55 1.97 -4.85 11.17
N LEU A 56 0.78 -5.05 11.75
CA LEU A 56 0.30 -4.34 12.93
C LEU A 56 0.82 -4.92 14.26
N ASP A 57 1.62 -5.98 14.22
CA ASP A 57 2.36 -6.46 15.39
C ASP A 57 3.30 -5.34 15.90
N PRO A 58 3.23 -4.95 17.19
CA PRO A 58 4.06 -3.88 17.75
C PRO A 58 5.57 -4.08 17.55
N GLU A 59 6.07 -5.32 17.57
CA GLU A 59 7.49 -5.61 17.37
C GLU A 59 7.90 -5.36 15.92
N LYS A 60 7.06 -5.78 14.96
CA LYS A 60 7.29 -5.51 13.53
C LYS A 60 7.19 -4.02 13.24
N MET A 61 6.18 -3.35 13.79
CA MET A 61 6.00 -1.91 13.65
C MET A 61 7.20 -1.12 14.17
N GLN A 62 7.75 -1.51 15.33
CA GLN A 62 8.97 -0.89 15.86
C GLN A 62 10.18 -1.13 14.96
N HIS A 63 10.36 -2.36 14.46
CA HIS A 63 11.44 -2.68 13.54
C HIS A 63 11.41 -1.82 12.27
N GLU A 64 10.22 -1.64 11.71
CA GLU A 64 10.00 -0.82 10.54
C GLU A 64 10.27 0.67 10.79
N ILE A 65 9.81 1.21 11.92
CA ILE A 65 10.11 2.60 12.31
C ILE A 65 11.62 2.80 12.44
N ASP A 66 12.33 1.86 13.07
CA ASP A 66 13.80 1.92 13.20
C ASP A 66 14.50 1.91 11.83
N LEU A 67 13.97 1.19 10.84
CA LEU A 67 14.49 1.18 9.47
C LEU A 67 14.25 2.52 8.77
N VAL A 68 13.04 3.09 8.90
CA VAL A 68 12.68 4.38 8.30
C VAL A 68 13.49 5.50 8.92
N GLN A 69 13.60 5.55 10.25
CA GLN A 69 14.40 6.57 10.97
C GLN A 69 15.83 6.68 10.45
N ARG A 70 16.42 5.57 10.01
CA ARG A 70 17.79 5.54 9.48
C ARG A 70 17.92 6.02 8.04
N ASN A 71 16.80 6.15 7.32
CA ASN A 71 16.75 6.47 5.89
C ASN A 71 15.75 7.59 5.57
N ILE A 72 15.36 8.42 6.54
CA ILE A 72 14.43 9.52 6.31
C ILE A 72 15.04 10.51 5.32
N ASP A 73 14.31 10.79 4.24
CA ASP A 73 14.61 11.90 3.33
C ASP A 73 13.71 13.09 3.65
N PHE A 74 14.33 14.20 4.04
CA PHE A 74 13.64 15.46 4.37
C PHE A 74 13.57 16.44 3.19
N SER A 75 14.10 16.07 2.02
CA SER A 75 14.26 16.97 0.86
C SER A 75 12.94 17.57 0.33
N GLY A 76 11.80 16.91 0.58
CA GLY A 76 10.47 17.34 0.16
C GLY A 76 9.66 18.13 1.19
N LEU A 77 10.17 18.36 2.41
CA LEU A 77 9.42 19.04 3.46
C LEU A 77 9.51 20.56 3.34
N ASN A 78 8.37 21.24 3.39
CA ASN A 78 8.32 22.70 3.60
C ASN A 78 8.66 23.05 5.06
N GLY A 79 8.89 24.34 5.33
CA GLY A 79 9.33 24.80 6.66
C GLY A 79 8.37 24.42 7.80
N SER A 80 7.06 24.53 7.57
CA SER A 80 6.04 24.19 8.56
C SER A 80 5.94 22.67 8.81
N ALA A 81 6.07 21.84 7.78
CA ALA A 81 6.13 20.39 7.94
C ALA A 81 7.39 20.00 8.72
N ARG A 82 8.54 20.61 8.43
CA ARG A 82 9.79 20.33 9.16
C ARG A 82 9.66 20.62 10.65
N GLU A 83 9.09 21.77 11.03
CA GLU A 83 8.87 22.10 12.44
C GLU A 83 7.91 21.13 13.14
N ALA A 84 6.85 20.71 12.46
CA ALA A 84 5.93 19.71 13.00
C ALA A 84 6.60 18.34 13.19
N PHE A 85 7.42 17.91 12.22
CA PHE A 85 8.24 16.71 12.35
C PHE A 85 9.23 16.80 13.52
N LEU A 86 9.83 17.96 13.73
CA LEU A 86 10.74 18.16 14.88
C LEU A 86 10.00 18.07 16.22
N ARG A 87 8.81 18.69 16.34
CA ARG A 87 7.97 18.56 17.56
C ARG A 87 7.55 17.12 17.82
N TYR A 88 7.15 16.39 16.78
CA TYR A 88 6.81 14.97 16.90
C TYR A 88 7.97 14.12 17.43
N LEU A 89 9.20 14.43 17.02
CA LEU A 89 10.40 13.72 17.44
C LEU A 89 10.97 14.20 18.79
N ASP A 90 10.46 15.31 19.34
CA ASP A 90 10.94 15.89 20.59
C ASP A 90 10.23 15.24 21.80
N PRO A 91 10.93 14.46 22.64
CA PRO A 91 10.34 13.80 23.80
C PRO A 91 9.82 14.75 24.89
N PHE A 92 10.12 16.05 24.79
CA PHE A 92 9.65 17.07 25.72
C PHE A 92 8.47 17.89 25.19
N ASP A 93 8.05 17.67 23.94
CA ASP A 93 6.89 18.33 23.34
C ASP A 93 5.60 17.54 23.64
N GLU A 94 4.47 18.23 23.79
CA GLU A 94 3.18 17.59 24.02
C GLU A 94 2.71 16.75 22.83
N SER A 95 3.21 17.07 21.63
CA SER A 95 2.93 16.35 20.38
C SER A 95 3.89 15.17 20.15
N TYR A 96 4.71 14.82 21.14
CA TYR A 96 5.64 13.70 21.06
C TYR A 96 4.89 12.40 20.74
N ASN A 97 5.33 11.69 19.71
CA ASN A 97 4.69 10.46 19.22
C ASN A 97 3.20 10.60 18.82
N ASP A 98 2.66 11.81 18.67
CA ASP A 98 1.28 11.99 18.17
C ASP A 98 1.23 11.78 16.65
N ARG A 99 0.74 10.60 16.25
CA ARG A 99 0.57 10.21 14.84
C ARG A 99 -0.71 9.43 14.60
N ASP A 100 -1.14 9.43 13.35
CA ASP A 100 -2.16 8.52 12.84
C ASP A 100 -1.51 7.49 11.92
N ASP A 101 -1.68 6.21 12.27
CA ASP A 101 -1.20 5.08 11.48
C ASP A 101 -2.26 4.67 10.44
N ILE A 102 -1.95 4.88 9.16
CA ILE A 102 -2.83 4.60 8.03
C ILE A 102 -2.28 3.41 7.27
N THR A 103 -3.10 2.39 7.03
CA THR A 103 -2.68 1.28 6.18
C THR A 103 -3.10 1.52 4.74
N THR A 104 -2.19 1.31 3.80
CA THR A 104 -2.45 1.41 2.36
C THR A 104 -2.10 0.11 1.70
N CYS A 105 -2.99 -0.41 0.84
CA CYS A 105 -2.68 -1.64 0.09
C CYS A 105 -3.07 -1.52 -1.38
N LEU A 106 -2.11 -1.79 -2.25
CA LEU A 106 -2.33 -1.96 -3.68
C LEU A 106 -2.68 -3.41 -3.98
N ILE A 107 -3.88 -3.66 -4.49
CA ILE A 107 -4.35 -4.99 -4.88
C ILE A 107 -4.44 -5.07 -6.40
N GLY A 108 -3.46 -5.74 -7.02
CA GLY A 108 -3.48 -6.01 -8.46
C GLY A 108 -4.00 -7.41 -8.77
N PHE A 109 -4.84 -7.51 -9.80
CA PHE A 109 -5.50 -8.77 -10.17
C PHE A 109 -5.82 -8.88 -11.66
N ASP A 110 -6.01 -10.12 -12.12
CA ASP A 110 -6.40 -10.40 -13.51
C ASP A 110 -7.85 -9.96 -13.72
N PHE A 111 -8.02 -8.91 -14.51
CA PHE A 111 -9.32 -8.37 -14.81
C PHE A 111 -9.80 -8.86 -16.18
N LYS A 112 -10.54 -9.97 -16.15
CA LYS A 112 -11.05 -10.64 -17.37
C LYS A 112 -11.86 -9.72 -18.29
N ALA A 113 -12.45 -8.66 -17.75
CA ALA A 113 -13.23 -7.72 -18.54
C ALA A 113 -12.40 -6.92 -19.56
N PHE A 114 -11.06 -6.90 -19.44
CA PHE A 114 -10.19 -6.39 -20.51
C PHE A 114 -10.43 -7.11 -21.84
N ALA A 115 -10.72 -8.42 -21.83
CA ALA A 115 -11.02 -9.17 -23.06
C ALA A 115 -12.33 -8.74 -23.74
N ALA A 116 -13.23 -8.07 -23.02
CA ALA A 116 -14.48 -7.53 -23.57
C ALA A 116 -14.29 -6.17 -24.26
N ILE A 117 -13.12 -5.54 -24.11
CA ILE A 117 -12.76 -4.27 -24.75
C ILE A 117 -11.97 -4.60 -26.01
N THR A 118 -12.60 -4.39 -27.16
CA THR A 118 -12.03 -4.75 -28.46
C THR A 118 -11.49 -3.51 -29.17
N PRO A 119 -10.65 -3.65 -30.21
CA PRO A 119 -10.22 -2.52 -31.03
C PRO A 119 -11.38 -1.73 -31.66
N ALA A 120 -12.54 -2.35 -31.85
CA ALA A 120 -13.75 -1.68 -32.31
C ALA A 120 -14.32 -0.68 -31.28
N ASP A 121 -13.97 -0.84 -30.00
CA ASP A 121 -14.36 0.06 -28.92
C ASP A 121 -13.34 1.20 -28.72
N ALA A 122 -12.32 1.39 -29.58
CA ALA A 122 -11.18 2.27 -29.30
C ALA A 122 -11.55 3.70 -28.83
N THR A 123 -12.62 4.28 -29.35
CA THR A 123 -13.10 5.62 -28.95
C THR A 123 -13.91 5.64 -27.65
N LYS A 124 -14.37 4.50 -27.15
CA LYS A 124 -15.17 4.33 -25.92
C LYS A 124 -14.57 3.31 -24.94
N ALA A 125 -13.32 2.91 -25.16
CA ALA A 125 -12.67 1.84 -24.42
C ALA A 125 -12.56 2.16 -22.93
N GLU A 126 -12.22 3.42 -22.61
CA GLU A 126 -12.13 3.91 -21.23
C GLU A 126 -13.50 3.93 -20.54
N GLU A 127 -14.54 4.45 -21.18
CA GLU A 127 -15.91 4.45 -20.64
C GLU A 127 -16.38 3.03 -20.34
N LYS A 128 -16.15 2.11 -21.29
CA LYS A 128 -16.49 0.69 -21.14
C LYS A 128 -15.71 0.03 -20.01
N PHE A 129 -14.41 0.33 -19.89
CA PHE A 129 -13.57 -0.13 -18.79
C PHE A 129 -14.10 0.36 -17.44
N ILE A 130 -14.40 1.65 -17.30
CA ILE A 130 -14.92 2.24 -16.06
C ILE A 130 -16.21 1.55 -15.63
N ILE A 131 -17.15 1.33 -16.56
CA ILE A 131 -18.41 0.65 -16.27
C ILE A 131 -18.17 -0.78 -15.76
N LEU A 132 -17.29 -1.53 -16.44
CA LEU A 132 -16.97 -2.91 -16.06
C LEU A 132 -16.24 -2.97 -14.71
N ALA A 133 -15.27 -2.09 -14.49
CA ALA A 133 -14.50 -2.02 -13.26
C ALA A 133 -15.39 -1.62 -12.08
N GLN A 134 -16.27 -0.62 -12.24
CA GLN A 134 -17.22 -0.23 -11.21
C GLN A 134 -18.18 -1.36 -10.85
N LYS A 135 -18.63 -2.16 -11.83
CA LYS A 135 -19.47 -3.33 -11.57
C LYS A 135 -18.73 -4.35 -10.70
N GLU A 136 -17.51 -4.71 -11.09
CA GLU A 136 -16.67 -5.66 -10.37
C GLU A 136 -16.38 -5.17 -8.92
N LEU A 137 -16.02 -3.89 -8.78
CA LEU A 137 -15.75 -3.28 -7.48
C LEU A 137 -16.96 -3.26 -6.55
N LYS A 138 -18.18 -3.06 -7.08
CA LYS A 138 -19.42 -3.15 -6.29
C LYS A 138 -19.63 -4.54 -5.69
N GLU A 139 -19.15 -5.59 -6.36
CA GLU A 139 -19.24 -6.97 -5.87
C GLU A 139 -18.13 -7.33 -4.88
N ILE A 140 -16.94 -6.74 -5.03
CA ILE A 140 -15.75 -7.07 -4.25
C ILE A 140 -15.59 -6.22 -2.99
N ALA A 141 -15.88 -4.92 -3.05
CA ALA A 141 -15.69 -4.01 -1.93
C ALA A 141 -16.40 -4.48 -0.64
N PRO A 142 -17.65 -5.00 -0.68
CA PRO A 142 -18.30 -5.55 0.51
C PRO A 142 -17.58 -6.77 1.10
N LYS A 143 -17.06 -7.66 0.24
CA LYS A 143 -16.32 -8.87 0.66
C LYS A 143 -15.00 -8.52 1.34
N LEU A 144 -14.30 -7.52 0.81
CA LEU A 144 -13.10 -6.97 1.42
C LEU A 144 -13.41 -6.34 2.79
N ALA A 145 -14.44 -5.49 2.85
CA ALA A 145 -14.84 -4.84 4.10
C ALA A 145 -15.23 -5.87 5.19
N GLN A 146 -15.96 -6.93 4.81
CA GLN A 146 -16.29 -8.03 5.70
C GLN A 146 -15.02 -8.73 6.22
N LYS A 147 -14.08 -9.10 5.35
CA LYS A 147 -12.83 -9.76 5.76
C LYS A 147 -11.98 -8.87 6.69
N LEU A 148 -11.89 -7.59 6.40
CA LEU A 148 -11.21 -6.63 7.28
C LEU A 148 -11.88 -6.56 8.65
N HIS A 149 -13.22 -6.57 8.69
CA HIS A 149 -13.97 -6.58 9.95
C HIS A 149 -13.73 -7.87 10.75
N GLU A 150 -13.80 -9.04 10.08
CA GLU A 150 -13.53 -10.35 10.69
C GLU A 150 -12.10 -10.47 11.24
N ALA A 151 -11.14 -9.80 10.62
CA ALA A 151 -9.75 -9.71 11.08
C ALA A 151 -9.53 -8.65 12.18
N GLY A 152 -10.57 -7.97 12.66
CA GLY A 152 -10.47 -6.95 13.70
C GLY A 152 -9.92 -5.60 13.23
N LEU A 153 -9.90 -5.35 11.92
CA LEU A 153 -9.30 -4.16 11.30
C LEU A 153 -10.31 -3.03 11.02
N GLY A 154 -11.59 -3.22 11.30
CA GLY A 154 -12.67 -2.28 10.92
C GLY A 154 -12.65 -0.91 11.59
N GLY A 155 -11.87 -0.72 12.67
CA GLY A 155 -11.73 0.55 13.38
C GLY A 155 -10.54 1.41 12.95
N ARG A 156 -9.81 1.00 11.91
CA ARG A 156 -8.57 1.65 11.48
C ARG A 156 -8.73 2.32 10.11
N PRO A 157 -8.01 3.43 9.85
CA PRO A 157 -7.97 4.01 8.52
C PRO A 157 -7.19 3.09 7.57
N ILE A 158 -7.90 2.51 6.61
CA ILE A 158 -7.34 1.61 5.59
C ILE A 158 -7.76 2.11 4.21
N GLU A 159 -6.77 2.36 3.35
CA GLU A 159 -6.96 2.77 1.96
C GLU A 159 -6.56 1.62 1.04
N ILE A 160 -7.47 1.19 0.18
CA ILE A 160 -7.23 0.09 -0.75
C ILE A 160 -7.30 0.61 -2.18
N PHE A 161 -6.22 0.37 -2.92
CA PHE A 161 -6.10 0.72 -4.33
C PHE A 161 -6.25 -0.55 -5.17
N PHE A 162 -7.36 -0.67 -5.88
CA PHE A 162 -7.55 -1.77 -6.82
C PHE A 162 -6.87 -1.44 -8.15
N PHE A 163 -6.01 -2.35 -8.60
CA PHE A 163 -5.23 -2.21 -9.82
C PHE A 163 -5.52 -3.35 -10.80
N PRO A 164 -6.66 -3.30 -11.51
CA PRO A 164 -7.01 -4.31 -12.50
C PRO A 164 -6.00 -4.29 -13.66
N VAL A 165 -5.46 -5.46 -14.02
CA VAL A 165 -4.53 -5.64 -15.15
C VAL A 165 -5.02 -6.76 -16.08
N PRO A 166 -4.61 -6.79 -17.36
CA PRO A 166 -4.96 -7.89 -18.26
C PRO A 166 -4.43 -9.25 -17.76
N SER A 167 -3.20 -9.26 -17.25
CA SER A 167 -2.53 -10.41 -16.66
C SER A 167 -1.49 -9.94 -15.66
N VAL A 168 -1.61 -10.36 -14.41
CA VAL A 168 -0.63 -10.11 -13.35
C VAL A 168 0.70 -10.76 -13.69
N GLN A 169 0.68 -11.96 -14.27
CA GLN A 169 1.91 -12.67 -14.62
C GLN A 169 2.67 -11.90 -15.70
N GLU A 170 1.99 -11.45 -16.75
CA GLU A 170 2.60 -10.66 -17.82
C GLU A 170 3.12 -9.32 -17.30
N PHE A 171 2.36 -8.65 -16.42
CA PHE A 171 2.80 -7.43 -15.77
C PHE A 171 4.11 -7.63 -15.00
N ARG A 172 4.22 -8.72 -14.22
CA ARG A 172 5.44 -9.07 -13.47
C ARG A 172 6.62 -9.30 -14.41
N ASP A 173 6.43 -10.11 -15.45
CA ASP A 173 7.48 -10.43 -16.42
C ASP A 173 7.99 -9.17 -17.13
N LEU A 174 7.08 -8.29 -17.59
CA LEU A 174 7.43 -7.04 -18.26
C LEU A 174 8.13 -6.05 -17.31
N PHE A 175 7.64 -5.94 -16.07
CA PHE A 175 8.24 -5.07 -15.05
C PHE A 175 9.65 -5.53 -14.70
N GLN A 176 9.85 -6.83 -14.46
CA GLN A 176 11.16 -7.43 -14.18
C GLN A 176 12.14 -7.20 -15.33
N ALA A 177 11.70 -7.40 -16.57
CA ALA A 177 12.51 -7.11 -17.75
C ALA A 177 12.91 -5.63 -17.81
N LYS A 178 12.00 -4.71 -17.48
CA LYS A 178 12.23 -3.27 -17.52
C LYS A 178 13.26 -2.79 -16.48
N ILE A 179 13.24 -3.38 -15.28
CA ILE A 179 14.19 -3.04 -14.21
C ILE A 179 15.52 -3.83 -14.32
N GLY A 180 15.68 -4.65 -15.35
CA GLY A 180 16.90 -5.43 -15.59
C GLY A 180 17.08 -6.61 -14.64
N TRP A 181 16.00 -7.11 -14.03
CA TRP A 181 16.03 -8.30 -13.19
C TRP A 181 16.25 -9.53 -14.08
N LYS A 182 17.41 -10.18 -13.96
CA LYS A 182 17.71 -11.41 -14.71
C LYS A 182 17.05 -12.60 -14.00
N LYS A 183 16.36 -13.45 -14.77
CA LYS A 183 15.83 -14.74 -14.31
C LYS A 183 16.95 -15.70 -13.95
#